data_AF-A0AAV0KNP8-F1
#
_entry.id   AF-A0AAV0KNP8-F1
#
_cell.length_a   1.000
_cell.length_b   1.000
_cell.length_c   1.000
_cell.angle_alpha   90.00
_cell.angle_beta   90.00
_cell.angle_gamma   90.00
#
_symmetry.space_group_name_H-M   'P 1'
#
loop_
_entity.id
_entity.type
_entity.pdbx_description
1 polymer ?
#
loop_
_entity_poly.entity_id
_entity_poly.type
_entity_poly.pdbx_seq_one_letter_code
_entity_poly.pdbx_strand_id
1 'polypeptide(L)'
;MHEVGLNYTRYKMAVASQFIWQNIFHQYKPCDRRNYQQVKLFINVFNASKVAYTGSGEIYFSANYLEKYPTRYLRREFTGIMYREMARVWQWNGDGQANPGLIDGIANYVRMKANLAPVGQSTKPKCGGRWDQGGDVTARFLDYCDSMRKGFVADLNMKMKYSYSDNYFQQLLGKSVNQVWRQYKKKKANLAPVGRLVSQTHVWWQMVPRWERYGQVLGLL
;
A
#
# COMPACT_ATOMS: atom_id res chain seq x y z
N MET A 1 0.91 8.66 -24.09
CA MET A 1 1.20 9.53 -22.91
C MET A 1 1.77 8.70 -21.76
N HIS A 2 3.10 8.60 -21.67
CA HIS A 2 3.82 7.77 -20.69
C HIS A 2 4.49 8.56 -19.56
N GLU A 3 4.27 9.88 -19.48
CA GLU A 3 5.02 10.75 -18.58
C GLU A 3 4.48 10.79 -17.16
N VAL A 4 5.39 10.80 -16.19
CA VAL A 4 5.12 11.09 -14.78
C VAL A 4 5.26 12.60 -14.59
N GLY A 5 4.16 13.33 -14.76
CA GLY A 5 4.10 14.79 -14.60
C GLY A 5 3.15 15.23 -13.47
N LEU A 6 3.05 16.54 -13.24
CA LEU A 6 2.28 17.13 -12.15
C LEU A 6 0.82 16.63 -12.09
N ASN A 7 0.12 16.63 -13.23
CA ASN A 7 -1.27 16.18 -13.31
C ASN A 7 -1.43 14.70 -12.98
N TYR A 8 -0.52 13.86 -13.49
CA TYR A 8 -0.49 12.44 -13.18
C TYR A 8 -0.28 12.19 -11.69
N THR A 9 0.69 12.89 -11.10
CA THR A 9 1.02 12.80 -9.68
C THR A 9 -0.15 13.21 -8.79
N ARG A 10 -0.76 14.38 -9.04
CA ARG A 10 -1.94 14.86 -8.28
C ARG A 10 -3.08 13.86 -8.35
N TYR A 11 -3.40 13.37 -9.54
CA TYR A 11 -4.42 12.35 -9.74
C TYR A 11 -4.12 11.08 -8.94
N LYS A 12 -2.88 10.57 -9.00
CA LYS A 12 -2.49 9.35 -8.27
C LYS A 12 -2.48 9.53 -6.76
N MET A 13 -2.11 10.68 -6.22
CA MET A 13 -2.21 10.96 -4.79
C MET A 13 -3.67 10.96 -4.31
N ALA A 14 -4.58 11.58 -5.08
CA ALA A 14 -6.00 11.59 -4.77
C ALA A 14 -6.60 10.17 -4.80
N VAL A 15 -6.35 9.41 -5.87
CA VAL A 15 -6.85 8.04 -6.01
C VAL A 15 -6.25 7.11 -4.94
N ALA A 16 -4.96 7.25 -4.62
CA ALA A 16 -4.33 6.48 -3.54
C ALA A 16 -5.00 6.78 -2.19
N SER A 17 -5.28 8.05 -1.88
CA SER A 17 -5.95 8.43 -0.62
C SER A 17 -7.33 7.81 -0.51
N GLN A 18 -8.13 7.87 -1.58
CA GLN A 18 -9.46 7.24 -1.59
C GLN A 18 -9.37 5.73 -1.43
N PHE A 19 -8.45 5.07 -2.15
CA PHE A 19 -8.21 3.63 -2.00
C PHE A 19 -7.82 3.25 -0.57
N ILE A 20 -6.92 4.03 0.04
CA ILE A 20 -6.46 3.79 1.41
C ILE A 20 -7.62 3.93 2.40
N TRP A 21 -8.37 5.02 2.34
CA TRP A 21 -9.48 5.25 3.26
C TRP A 21 -10.63 4.25 3.07
N GLN A 22 -11.02 3.96 1.83
CA GLN A 22 -12.22 3.18 1.54
C GLN A 22 -11.95 1.68 1.51
N ASN A 23 -10.85 1.24 0.91
CA ASN A 23 -10.59 -0.19 0.65
C ASN A 23 -9.64 -0.83 1.65
N ILE A 24 -8.79 -0.06 2.35
CA ILE A 24 -7.78 -0.62 3.25
C ILE A 24 -8.05 -0.30 4.72
N PHE A 25 -8.31 0.97 5.06
CA PHE A 25 -8.48 1.40 6.46
C PHE A 25 -9.94 1.54 6.90
N HIS A 26 -10.90 1.46 5.98
CA HIS A 26 -12.34 1.63 6.25
C HIS A 26 -12.67 2.94 7.02
N GLN A 27 -11.93 4.01 6.74
CA GLN A 27 -12.09 5.34 7.34
C GLN A 27 -13.03 6.20 6.49
N TYR A 28 -14.32 5.84 6.48
CA TYR A 28 -15.32 6.51 5.64
C TYR A 28 -15.62 7.93 6.11
N LYS A 29 -15.50 8.22 7.41
CA LYS A 29 -15.78 9.54 7.98
C LYS A 29 -14.49 10.35 8.16
N PRO A 30 -14.51 11.67 7.98
CA PRO A 30 -13.33 12.52 8.21
C PRO A 30 -12.74 12.41 9.63
N CYS A 31 -13.57 12.23 10.67
CA CYS A 31 -13.13 12.10 12.07
C CYS A 31 -12.27 10.86 12.36
N ASP A 32 -12.33 9.87 11.47
CA ASP A 32 -11.59 8.61 11.60
C ASP A 32 -10.19 8.70 10.98
N ARG A 33 -9.95 9.73 10.15
CA ARG A 33 -8.73 9.94 9.36
C ARG A 33 -7.74 10.83 10.10
N ARG A 34 -6.47 10.75 9.71
CA ARG A 34 -5.48 11.79 10.06
C ARG A 34 -5.87 13.11 9.41
N ASN A 35 -5.81 14.19 10.19
CA ASN A 35 -6.22 15.51 9.74
C ASN A 35 -5.04 16.27 9.11
N TYR A 36 -4.79 15.99 7.83
CA TYR A 36 -3.92 16.81 6.99
C TYR A 36 -4.76 17.52 5.95
N GLN A 37 -4.70 18.86 5.93
CA GLN A 37 -5.40 19.68 4.93
C GLN A 37 -4.79 19.53 3.54
N GLN A 38 -3.49 19.26 3.48
CA GLN A 38 -2.74 19.08 2.24
C GLN A 38 -1.67 18.00 2.42
N VAL A 39 -1.39 17.30 1.33
CA VAL A 39 -0.23 16.40 1.22
C VAL A 39 0.69 16.94 0.14
N LYS A 40 1.95 17.15 0.48
CA LYS A 40 2.96 17.69 -0.45
C LYS A 40 3.89 16.60 -0.93
N LEU A 41 4.32 16.69 -2.19
CA LEU A 41 5.36 15.86 -2.75
C LEU A 41 6.52 16.75 -3.19
N PHE A 42 7.72 16.41 -2.75
CA PHE A 42 8.97 17.03 -3.16
C PHE A 42 9.83 16.00 -3.92
N ILE A 43 10.30 16.38 -5.11
CA ILE A 43 11.26 15.58 -5.88
C ILE A 43 12.64 16.19 -5.63
N ASN A 44 13.45 15.51 -4.82
CA ASN A 44 14.72 16.05 -4.33
C ASN A 44 15.87 15.11 -4.64
N VAL A 45 17.06 15.69 -4.81
CA VAL A 45 18.31 14.93 -4.80
C VAL A 45 18.70 14.70 -3.35
N PHE A 46 18.83 13.43 -2.95
CA PHE A 46 19.41 13.07 -1.66
C PHE A 46 20.20 11.77 -1.79
N ASN A 47 21.38 11.75 -1.15
CA ASN A 47 22.24 10.57 -1.06
C ASN A 47 21.75 9.69 0.09
N ALA A 48 20.76 8.85 -0.21
CA ALA A 48 20.36 7.79 0.69
C ALA A 48 20.10 6.51 -0.12
N SER A 49 20.28 5.36 0.52
CA SER A 49 19.71 4.08 0.08
C SER A 49 18.18 4.08 0.06
N LYS A 50 17.55 5.18 0.51
CA LYS A 50 16.10 5.38 0.53
C LYS A 50 15.62 5.88 -0.84
N VAL A 51 14.53 5.28 -1.32
CA VAL A 51 13.86 5.70 -2.56
C VAL A 51 12.89 6.86 -2.31
N ALA A 52 12.22 6.85 -1.17
CA ALA A 52 11.33 7.91 -0.70
C ALA A 52 11.19 7.83 0.83
N TYR A 53 10.74 8.92 1.44
CA TYR A 53 10.33 8.94 2.84
C TYR A 53 9.17 9.93 3.05
N THR A 54 8.44 9.75 4.16
CA THR A 54 7.26 10.53 4.51
C THR A 54 7.37 11.07 5.93
N GLY A 55 6.98 12.33 6.14
CA GLY A 55 6.88 12.95 7.46
C GLY A 55 5.89 14.11 7.45
N SER A 56 5.04 14.23 8.47
CA SER A 56 4.13 15.38 8.67
C SER A 56 3.28 15.79 7.45
N GLY A 57 2.77 14.82 6.67
CA GLY A 57 1.98 15.09 5.46
C GLY A 57 2.82 15.47 4.24
N GLU A 58 4.13 15.33 4.32
CA GLU A 58 5.06 15.59 3.23
C GLU A 58 5.73 14.29 2.79
N ILE A 59 5.88 14.13 1.48
CA ILE A 59 6.54 13.02 0.83
C ILE A 59 7.76 13.56 0.10
N TYR A 60 8.89 12.91 0.29
CA TYR A 60 10.15 13.24 -0.35
C TYR A 60 10.59 12.05 -1.21
N PHE A 61 10.70 12.26 -2.52
CA PHE A 61 11.05 11.23 -3.50
C PHE A 61 12.41 11.52 -4.12
N SER A 62 13.28 10.52 -4.19
CA SER A 62 14.61 10.64 -4.78
C SER A 62 14.57 10.89 -6.28
N ALA A 63 15.04 12.06 -6.73
CA ALA A 63 15.27 12.36 -8.14
C ALA A 63 16.27 11.37 -8.77
N ASN A 64 17.35 11.06 -8.04
CA ASN A 64 18.39 10.10 -8.46
C ASN A 64 17.81 8.71 -8.75
N TYR A 65 16.80 8.27 -7.98
CA TYR A 65 16.13 7.01 -8.23
C TYR A 65 15.28 7.06 -9.50
N LEU A 66 14.50 8.13 -9.69
CA LEU A 66 13.63 8.29 -10.86
C LEU A 66 14.43 8.35 -12.16
N GLU A 67 15.56 9.06 -12.16
CA GLU A 67 16.45 9.19 -13.31
C GLU A 67 17.04 7.84 -13.74
N LYS A 68 17.43 6.99 -12.76
CA LYS A 68 18.06 5.69 -13.03
C LYS A 68 17.07 4.57 -13.32
N TYR A 69 15.78 4.76 -13.03
CA TYR A 69 14.81 3.68 -13.15
C TYR A 69 14.39 3.46 -14.61
N PRO A 70 14.30 2.21 -15.11
CA PRO A 70 13.95 1.96 -16.50
C PRO A 70 12.62 2.60 -16.90
N THR A 71 12.65 3.49 -17.91
CA THR A 71 11.51 4.29 -18.37
C THR A 71 10.26 3.45 -18.65
N ARG A 72 10.43 2.24 -19.19
CA ARG A 72 9.35 1.27 -19.45
C ARG A 72 8.51 0.94 -18.21
N TYR A 73 9.12 0.92 -17.03
CA TYR A 73 8.48 0.54 -15.76
C TYR A 73 8.29 1.72 -14.81
N LEU A 74 8.89 2.88 -15.10
CA LEU A 74 8.92 4.07 -14.25
C LEU A 74 7.54 4.48 -13.76
N ARG A 75 6.55 4.58 -14.65
CA ARG A 75 5.19 5.00 -14.28
C ARG A 75 4.55 4.05 -13.27
N ARG A 76 4.73 2.74 -13.42
CA ARG A 76 4.18 1.74 -12.48
C ARG A 76 4.91 1.80 -11.14
N GLU A 77 6.23 1.89 -11.16
CA GLU A 77 7.03 1.97 -9.94
C GLU A 77 6.73 3.25 -9.15
N PHE A 78 6.72 4.41 -9.83
CA PHE A 78 6.33 5.68 -9.23
C PHE A 78 4.95 5.58 -8.58
N THR A 79 3.97 5.01 -9.28
CA THR A 79 2.62 4.82 -8.72
C THR A 79 2.64 3.93 -7.48
N GLY A 80 3.39 2.83 -7.51
CA GLY A 80 3.53 1.92 -6.36
C GLY A 80 4.17 2.60 -5.15
N ILE A 81 5.23 3.38 -5.35
CA ILE A 81 5.88 4.15 -4.30
C ILE A 81 4.92 5.20 -3.76
N MET A 82 4.19 5.92 -4.62
CA MET A 82 3.19 6.88 -4.16
C MET A 82 2.12 6.21 -3.29
N TYR A 83 1.61 5.03 -3.63
CA TYR A 83 0.64 4.33 -2.76
C TYR A 83 1.25 3.98 -1.39
N ARG A 84 2.52 3.56 -1.36
CA ARG A 84 3.24 3.27 -0.12
C ARG A 84 3.41 4.54 0.74
N GLU A 85 3.88 5.62 0.15
CA GLU A 85 4.13 6.87 0.90
C GLU A 85 2.81 7.54 1.33
N MET A 86 1.77 7.53 0.49
CA MET A 86 0.44 7.99 0.88
C MET A 86 -0.14 7.14 2.03
N ALA A 87 0.14 5.84 2.08
CA ALA A 87 -0.25 5.01 3.22
C ALA A 87 0.43 5.48 4.52
N ARG A 88 1.72 5.83 4.47
CA ARG A 88 2.44 6.39 5.63
C ARG A 88 1.87 7.73 6.09
N VAL A 89 1.36 8.56 5.16
CA VAL A 89 0.65 9.80 5.52
C VAL A 89 -0.61 9.48 6.32
N TRP A 90 -1.43 8.54 5.85
CA TRP A 90 -2.77 8.32 6.39
C TRP A 90 -2.87 7.32 7.53
N GLN A 91 -1.93 6.37 7.63
CA GLN A 91 -1.92 5.39 8.70
C GLN A 91 -1.60 6.04 10.04
N TRP A 92 -2.18 5.50 11.11
CA TRP A 92 -1.77 5.84 12.46
C TRP A 92 -0.47 5.12 12.81
N ASN A 93 0.36 5.77 13.63
CA ASN A 93 1.68 5.25 14.00
C ASN A 93 1.78 4.88 15.49
N GLY A 94 0.65 4.73 16.19
CA GLY A 94 0.64 4.40 17.61
C GLY A 94 1.23 5.49 18.47
N ASP A 95 1.09 6.76 18.08
CA ASP A 95 1.77 7.89 18.73
C ASP A 95 3.29 7.69 18.81
N GLY A 96 3.88 7.16 17.73
CA GLY A 96 5.30 6.83 17.64
C GLY A 96 5.72 5.52 18.31
N GLN A 97 4.81 4.81 18.98
CA GLN A 97 5.12 3.56 19.68
C GLN A 97 5.14 2.33 18.75
N ALA A 98 4.51 2.42 17.58
CA ALA A 98 4.54 1.31 16.62
C ALA A 98 5.94 1.15 16.03
N ASN A 99 6.45 -0.08 16.02
CA ASN A 99 7.79 -0.34 15.51
C ASN A 99 7.89 -0.02 13.99
N PRO A 100 9.08 0.37 13.49
CA PRO A 100 9.26 0.71 12.08
C PRO A 100 8.85 -0.40 11.10
N GLY A 101 9.05 -1.67 11.47
CA GLY A 101 8.66 -2.82 10.66
C GLY A 101 7.16 -2.91 10.39
N LEU A 102 6.33 -2.64 11.40
CA LEU A 102 4.87 -2.57 11.24
C LEU A 102 4.46 -1.38 10.38
N ILE A 103 5.05 -0.21 10.61
CA ILE A 103 4.77 1.01 9.83
C ILE A 103 5.09 0.78 8.35
N ASP A 104 6.26 0.21 8.05
CA ASP A 104 6.69 -0.16 6.72
C ASP A 104 5.80 -1.26 6.12
N GLY A 105 5.40 -2.21 6.96
CA GLY A 105 4.55 -3.34 6.59
C GLY A 105 3.17 -2.94 6.11
N ILE A 106 2.50 -2.03 6.82
CA ILE A 106 1.19 -1.51 6.41
C ILE A 106 1.30 -0.74 5.09
N ALA A 107 2.35 0.08 4.95
CA ALA A 107 2.59 0.84 3.73
C ALA A 107 2.82 -0.08 2.51
N ASN A 108 3.62 -1.14 2.67
CA ASN A 108 3.82 -2.13 1.62
C ASN A 108 2.59 -3.01 1.39
N TYR A 109 1.78 -3.27 2.42
CA TYR A 109 0.49 -3.95 2.29
C TYR A 109 -0.46 -3.17 1.39
N VAL A 110 -0.60 -1.85 1.58
CA VAL A 110 -1.41 -0.99 0.69
C VAL A 110 -0.93 -1.09 -0.76
N ARG A 111 0.38 -0.91 -0.99
CA ARG A 111 0.97 -1.02 -2.33
C ARG A 111 0.70 -2.39 -2.96
N MET A 112 0.79 -3.46 -2.17
CA MET A 112 0.51 -4.83 -2.62
C MET A 112 -0.96 -5.03 -2.97
N LYS A 113 -1.90 -4.58 -2.14
CA LYS A 113 -3.35 -4.72 -2.39
C LYS A 113 -3.82 -3.88 -3.59
N ALA A 114 -3.08 -2.84 -3.95
CA ALA A 114 -3.28 -2.09 -5.18
C ALA A 114 -2.70 -2.77 -6.43
N ASN A 115 -2.15 -4.00 -6.34
CA ASN A 115 -1.45 -4.72 -7.41
C ASN A 115 -0.20 -3.99 -7.96
N LEU A 116 0.42 -3.17 -7.11
CA LEU A 116 1.58 -2.33 -7.46
C LEU A 116 2.88 -2.79 -6.79
N ALA A 117 2.94 -4.02 -6.29
CA ALA A 117 4.19 -4.59 -5.76
C ALA A 117 5.35 -4.44 -6.78
N PRO A 118 6.59 -4.14 -6.32
CA PRO A 118 7.71 -3.90 -7.22
C PRO A 118 7.94 -5.08 -8.17
N VAL A 119 8.28 -4.79 -9.43
CA VAL A 119 8.58 -5.84 -10.42
C VAL A 119 9.81 -6.62 -9.95
N GLY A 120 9.75 -7.95 -9.95
CA GLY A 120 10.89 -8.82 -9.58
C GLY A 120 11.16 -8.92 -8.07
N GLN A 121 10.72 -7.97 -7.27
CA GLN A 121 10.81 -8.04 -5.80
C GLN A 121 9.57 -8.77 -5.25
N SER A 122 9.58 -10.09 -5.41
CA SER A 122 8.71 -10.97 -4.64
C SER A 122 9.52 -11.46 -3.46
N THR A 123 9.42 -10.82 -2.29
CA THR A 123 9.72 -11.59 -1.07
C THR A 123 8.81 -12.79 -1.12
N LYS A 124 9.41 -13.98 -1.21
CA LYS A 124 8.63 -15.20 -1.29
C LYS A 124 7.76 -15.24 -0.01
N PRO A 125 6.50 -15.70 -0.09
CA PRO A 125 5.69 -15.87 1.10
C PRO A 125 6.51 -16.61 2.16
N LYS A 126 6.45 -16.15 3.41
CA LYS A 126 7.14 -16.75 4.56
C LYS A 126 8.67 -16.58 4.55
N CYS A 127 9.22 -15.66 3.77
CA CYS A 127 10.58 -15.16 4.00
C CYS A 127 10.68 -14.37 5.32
N GLY A 128 11.89 -14.21 5.84
CA GLY A 128 12.18 -13.49 7.08
C GLY A 128 12.14 -14.37 8.34
N GLY A 129 12.88 -13.93 9.36
CA GLY A 129 12.95 -14.51 10.69
C GLY A 129 11.92 -13.93 11.67
N ARG A 130 11.50 -12.68 11.48
CA ARG A 130 10.50 -11.99 12.32
C ARG A 130 9.39 -11.36 11.50
N TRP A 131 8.22 -11.22 12.12
CA TRP A 131 7.02 -10.67 11.48
C TRP A 131 7.18 -9.19 11.10
N ASP A 132 8.03 -8.45 11.82
CA ASP A 132 8.33 -7.02 11.70
C ASP A 132 9.71 -6.74 11.08
N GLN A 133 10.36 -7.73 10.44
CA GLN A 133 11.74 -7.58 9.95
C GLN A 133 11.88 -6.55 8.80
N GLY A 134 10.80 -6.22 8.11
CA GLY A 134 10.81 -5.25 7.02
C GLY A 134 9.52 -5.27 6.20
N GLY A 135 9.28 -4.18 5.48
CA GLY A 135 7.97 -3.90 4.88
C GLY A 135 7.39 -5.03 4.03
N ASP A 136 8.18 -5.66 3.17
CA ASP A 136 7.67 -6.73 2.30
C ASP A 136 7.31 -8.02 3.05
N VAL A 137 8.12 -8.39 4.06
CA VAL A 137 7.85 -9.56 4.91
C VAL A 137 6.59 -9.30 5.73
N THR A 138 6.53 -8.13 6.36
CA THR A 138 5.41 -7.74 7.21
C THR A 138 4.12 -7.57 6.41
N ALA A 139 4.16 -7.01 5.20
CA ALA A 139 2.99 -6.89 4.32
C ALA A 139 2.35 -8.25 4.00
N ARG A 140 3.17 -9.28 3.69
CA ARG A 140 2.67 -10.64 3.43
C ARG A 140 2.11 -11.30 4.68
N PHE A 141 2.69 -11.01 5.85
CA PHE A 141 2.14 -11.45 7.12
C PHE A 141 0.79 -10.80 7.42
N LEU A 142 0.67 -9.49 7.22
CA LEU A 142 -0.59 -8.75 7.41
C LEU A 142 -1.70 -9.25 6.48
N ASP A 143 -1.38 -9.64 5.24
CA ASP A 143 -2.34 -10.28 4.34
C ASP A 143 -2.80 -11.65 4.82
N TYR A 144 -1.93 -12.41 5.49
CA TYR A 144 -2.35 -13.62 6.19
C TYR A 144 -3.27 -13.32 7.38
N CYS A 145 -2.93 -12.32 8.20
CA CYS A 145 -3.81 -11.88 9.30
C CYS A 145 -5.20 -11.44 8.79
N ASP A 146 -5.25 -10.69 7.69
CA ASP A 146 -6.50 -10.28 7.04
C ASP A 146 -7.29 -11.47 6.47
N SER A 147 -6.61 -12.53 6.01
CA SER A 147 -7.28 -13.78 5.62
C SER A 147 -7.89 -14.55 6.81
N MET A 148 -7.39 -14.33 8.03
CA MET A 148 -7.95 -14.91 9.25
C MET A 148 -9.13 -14.08 9.78
N ARG A 149 -9.07 -12.76 9.61
CA ARG A 149 -10.14 -11.82 9.95
C ARG A 149 -10.16 -10.71 8.91
N LYS A 150 -11.17 -10.72 8.03
CA LYS A 150 -11.34 -9.69 7.01
C LYS A 150 -11.44 -8.31 7.68
N GLY A 151 -10.63 -7.35 7.22
CA GLY A 151 -10.54 -6.02 7.81
C GLY A 151 -9.52 -5.90 8.95
N PHE A 152 -8.70 -6.93 9.20
CA PHE A 152 -7.70 -6.92 10.27
C PHE A 152 -6.80 -5.68 10.21
N VAL A 153 -6.31 -5.31 9.03
CA VAL A 153 -5.42 -4.15 8.86
C VAL A 153 -6.14 -2.83 9.16
N ALA A 154 -7.42 -2.71 8.78
CA ALA A 154 -8.25 -1.55 9.12
C ALA A 154 -8.41 -1.40 10.63
N ASP A 155 -8.79 -2.48 11.31
CA ASP A 155 -9.01 -2.48 12.75
C ASP A 155 -7.70 -2.24 13.51
N LEU A 156 -6.59 -2.84 13.08
CA LEU A 156 -5.27 -2.59 13.64
C LEU A 156 -4.88 -1.12 13.49
N ASN A 157 -5.02 -0.56 12.29
CA ASN A 157 -4.73 0.86 12.05
C ASN A 157 -5.58 1.76 12.96
N MET A 158 -6.88 1.48 13.11
CA MET A 158 -7.75 2.26 14.00
C MET A 158 -7.30 2.20 15.46
N LYS A 159 -6.93 1.01 15.96
CA LYS A 159 -6.42 0.86 17.33
C LYS A 159 -5.10 1.60 17.55
N MET A 160 -4.31 1.84 16.50
CA MET A 160 -3.07 2.59 16.56
C MET A 160 -3.25 4.11 16.65
N LYS A 161 -4.47 4.64 16.76
CA LYS A 161 -4.71 6.08 16.76
C LYS A 161 -3.92 6.85 17.83
N TYR A 162 -3.76 6.27 19.01
CA TYR A 162 -3.14 6.94 20.17
C TYR A 162 -2.05 6.15 20.89
N SER A 163 -1.88 4.86 20.59
CA SER A 163 -0.84 4.01 21.17
C SER A 163 -0.65 2.75 20.35
N TYR A 164 0.40 1.99 20.63
CA TYR A 164 0.58 0.67 20.02
C TYR A 164 1.05 -0.37 21.04
N SER A 165 0.50 -1.57 20.91
CA SER A 165 0.98 -2.77 21.61
C SER A 165 0.79 -3.99 20.71
N ASP A 166 1.76 -4.89 20.69
CA ASP A 166 1.65 -6.19 20.03
C ASP A 166 0.44 -7.02 20.54
N ASN A 167 -0.08 -6.70 21.74
CA ASN A 167 -1.30 -7.30 22.27
C ASN A 167 -2.55 -7.01 21.40
N TYR A 168 -2.52 -6.02 20.51
CA TYR A 168 -3.62 -5.79 19.57
C TYR A 168 -3.84 -6.98 18.63
N PHE A 169 -2.81 -7.76 18.30
CA PHE A 169 -2.98 -9.02 17.57
C PHE A 169 -3.80 -10.03 18.37
N GLN A 170 -3.54 -10.16 19.67
CA GLN A 170 -4.32 -11.04 20.56
C GLN A 170 -5.77 -10.57 20.67
N GLN A 171 -6.00 -9.26 20.81
CA GLN A 171 -7.35 -8.70 20.88
C GLN A 171 -8.13 -8.89 19.57
N LEU A 172 -7.46 -8.78 18.43
CA LEU A 172 -8.11 -8.85 17.12
C LEU A 172 -8.25 -10.28 16.57
N LEU A 173 -7.32 -11.19 16.89
CA LEU A 173 -7.24 -12.54 16.32
C LEU A 173 -7.33 -13.66 17.36
N GLY A 174 -7.42 -13.33 18.65
CA GLY A 174 -7.40 -14.30 19.76
C GLY A 174 -6.04 -14.98 19.97
N LYS A 175 -4.97 -14.50 19.33
CA LYS A 175 -3.62 -15.09 19.39
C LYS A 175 -2.55 -14.00 19.37
N SER A 176 -1.45 -14.21 20.10
CA SER A 176 -0.34 -13.26 20.12
C SER A 176 0.32 -13.19 18.74
N VAL A 177 0.93 -12.05 18.41
CA VAL A 177 1.58 -11.85 17.09
C VAL A 177 2.59 -12.96 16.79
N ASN A 178 3.32 -13.44 17.81
CA ASN A 178 4.28 -14.54 17.69
C ASN A 178 3.60 -15.89 17.40
N GLN A 179 2.42 -16.16 17.99
CA GLN A 179 1.64 -17.36 17.65
C GLN A 179 1.15 -17.31 16.20
N VAL A 180 0.61 -16.16 15.77
CA VAL A 180 0.12 -15.97 14.39
C VAL A 180 1.27 -16.07 13.39
N TRP A 181 2.44 -15.49 13.71
CA TRP A 181 3.64 -15.59 12.88
C TRP A 181 4.10 -17.05 12.71
N ARG A 182 4.14 -17.84 13.79
CA ARG A 182 4.45 -19.28 13.69
C ARG A 182 3.44 -20.04 12.83
N GLN A 183 2.15 -19.70 12.91
CA GLN A 183 1.12 -20.29 12.05
C GLN A 183 1.32 -19.91 10.59
N TYR A 184 1.62 -18.65 10.30
CA TYR A 184 1.97 -18.17 8.97
C TYR A 184 3.14 -18.95 8.35
N LYS A 185 4.22 -19.14 9.12
CA LYS A 185 5.41 -19.91 8.69
C LYS A 185 5.11 -21.38 8.44
N LYS A 186 4.17 -21.98 9.20
CA LYS A 186 3.78 -23.41 9.08
C LYS A 186 2.71 -23.68 8.01
N LYS A 187 1.91 -22.69 7.62
CA LYS A 187 0.86 -22.85 6.60
C LYS A 187 1.49 -23.50 5.36
N LYS A 188 0.96 -24.59 4.83
CA LYS A 188 1.43 -25.10 3.53
C LYS A 188 1.14 -24.05 2.46
N ALA A 189 2.07 -23.82 1.53
CA ALA A 189 1.71 -23.01 0.38
C ALA A 189 0.65 -23.81 -0.39
N ASN A 190 -0.61 -23.40 -0.33
CA ASN A 190 -1.55 -23.83 -1.35
C ASN A 190 -1.04 -23.19 -2.64
N LEU A 191 -0.26 -23.96 -3.40
CA LEU A 191 0.07 -23.66 -4.77
C LEU A 191 -1.23 -23.76 -5.56
N ALA A 192 -2.10 -22.75 -5.45
CA ALA A 192 -2.89 -22.41 -6.62
C ALA A 192 -1.85 -21.99 -7.67
N PRO A 193 -1.81 -22.60 -8.86
CA PRO A 193 -0.86 -22.22 -9.87
C PRO A 193 -1.02 -20.72 -10.10
N VAL A 194 0.07 -19.97 -9.89
CA VAL A 194 0.20 -18.64 -10.48
C VAL A 194 -0.12 -18.85 -11.95
N GLY A 195 -1.19 -18.23 -12.43
CA GLY A 195 -1.71 -18.43 -13.78
C GLY A 195 -0.55 -18.51 -14.76
N ARG A 196 -0.33 -19.73 -15.29
CA ARG A 196 0.51 -19.91 -16.47
C ARG A 196 -0.08 -18.95 -17.50
N LEU A 197 0.79 -18.16 -18.13
CA LEU A 197 0.45 -17.52 -19.40
C LEU A 197 -0.07 -18.62 -20.32
N VAL A 198 -1.40 -18.71 -20.46
CA VAL A 198 -1.98 -19.38 -21.61
C VAL A 198 -1.71 -18.41 -22.74
N SER A 199 -0.84 -18.79 -23.66
CA SER A 199 -0.72 -18.13 -24.95
C SER A 199 -2.09 -18.19 -25.62
N GLN A 200 -2.88 -17.12 -25.52
CA GLN A 200 -4.05 -16.97 -26.36
C GLN A 200 -3.59 -16.32 -27.66
N THR A 201 -3.49 -17.18 -28.66
CA THR A 201 -3.57 -16.83 -30.06
C THR A 201 -4.76 -15.91 -30.32
N HIS A 202 -4.49 -14.91 -31.15
CA HIS A 202 -5.40 -13.98 -31.80
C HIS A 202 -6.85 -14.46 -31.96
N VAL A 203 -7.81 -13.69 -31.40
CA VAL A 203 -9.12 -13.48 -32.01
C VAL A 203 -9.51 -12.02 -31.79
N TRP A 204 -9.62 -11.28 -32.89
CA TRP A 204 -10.20 -9.93 -32.96
C TRP A 204 -11.73 -10.00 -33.09
N TRP A 205 -12.40 -8.87 -32.77
CA TRP A 205 -13.84 -8.53 -32.80
C TRP A 205 -14.55 -8.65 -31.41
N GLN A 206 -15.22 -7.64 -30.83
CA GLN A 206 -15.68 -6.30 -31.22
C GLN A 206 -15.78 -5.38 -29.98
N MET A 207 -15.50 -4.08 -30.19
CA MET A 207 -15.82 -2.94 -29.30
C MET A 207 -17.35 -2.85 -29.10
N VAL A 208 -17.92 -2.37 -27.98
CA VAL A 208 -18.10 -0.95 -27.58
C VAL A 208 -18.49 -0.86 -26.08
N PRO A 209 -17.93 0.06 -25.27
CA PRO A 209 -18.45 0.39 -23.93
C PRO A 209 -19.62 1.37 -24.01
N ARG A 210 -20.76 0.98 -23.42
CA ARG A 210 -21.94 1.84 -23.24
C ARG A 210 -21.84 2.57 -21.90
N TRP A 211 -21.42 3.84 -21.90
CA TRP A 211 -21.70 4.79 -20.82
C TRP A 211 -21.72 6.22 -21.37
N GLU A 212 -22.90 6.71 -21.77
CA GLU A 212 -23.23 8.14 -21.80
C GLU A 212 -24.75 8.28 -21.58
N ARG A 213 -25.15 9.43 -21.01
CA ARG A 213 -26.47 9.83 -20.46
C ARG A 213 -26.66 9.34 -19.02
N TYR A 214 -26.52 10.16 -17.99
CA TYR A 214 -26.94 11.55 -17.75
C TYR A 214 -25.76 12.30 -17.11
N GLY A 215 -25.42 13.56 -17.38
CA GLY A 215 -26.23 14.77 -17.48
C GLY A 215 -25.44 15.85 -16.71
N GLN A 216 -25.05 16.92 -17.39
CA GLN A 216 -24.24 18.02 -16.86
C GLN A 216 -24.85 18.65 -15.61
N VAL A 217 -24.03 18.96 -14.59
CA VAL A 217 -24.10 20.24 -13.83
C VAL A 217 -22.69 20.63 -13.36
N LEU A 218 -22.26 21.78 -13.88
CA LEU A 218 -21.43 22.87 -13.33
C LEU A 218 -20.63 22.65 -12.03
N GLY A 219 -19.38 23.13 -12.04
CA GLY A 219 -18.42 22.98 -10.96
C GLY A 219 -18.51 24.01 -9.83
N LEU A 220 -17.62 23.85 -8.84
CA LEU A 220 -16.82 24.88 -8.17
C LEU A 220 -15.99 24.22 -7.04
N LEU A 221 -14.69 24.56 -7.03
CA LEU A 221 -13.63 24.49 -6.00
C LEU A 221 -13.57 23.31 -5.01
#